data_AF-A0AAV1LPF9-F1
#
_entry.id   AF-A0AAV1LPF9-F1
#
_cell.length_a   1.000
_cell.length_b   1.000
_cell.length_c   1.000
_cell.angle_alpha   90.00
_cell.angle_beta   90.00
_cell.angle_gamma   90.00
#
_symmetry.space_group_name_H-M   'P 1'
#
loop_
_entity.id
_entity.type
_entity.pdbx_description
1 polymer ?
#
loop_
_entity_poly.entity_id
_entity_poly.type
_entity_poly.pdbx_seq_one_letter_code
_entity_poly.pdbx_strand_id
1 'polypeptide(L)'
;MSVSSLSSLSDNETPLRSRRNDIKLNVFEKYDDKEFRARFRVSKETVLYLDSIFGSTIKPVTKRNISLQPVDQILITLRYYATGSYQRVIGDIFHIEQPTVHRVTEKIAYMRSLFINMPTAEERLEVANDFYAIAGFPRVMGAIDCTHIKINSPGTYSNHELYLYSYIIISVPDGRNSPE
;
A
#
# COMPACT_ATOMS: atom_id res chain seq x y z
N MET A 1 -8.86 10.24 72.76
CA MET A 1 -8.38 10.74 71.46
C MET A 1 -8.45 9.61 70.47
N SER A 2 -9.19 9.78 69.37
CA SER A 2 -8.85 9.27 68.03
C SER A 2 -9.94 9.73 67.07
N VAL A 3 -9.60 10.74 66.29
CA VAL A 3 -10.39 11.33 65.21
C VAL A 3 -10.13 10.57 63.92
N SER A 4 -11.22 10.27 63.21
CA SER A 4 -11.43 10.21 61.74
C SER A 4 -10.25 9.94 60.80
N SER A 5 -10.48 9.07 59.80
CA SER A 5 -10.40 9.47 58.37
C SER A 5 -10.86 8.38 57.37
N LEU A 6 -11.77 8.79 56.48
CA LEU A 6 -11.89 8.49 55.04
C LEU A 6 -12.31 7.06 54.62
N SER A 7 -13.60 6.77 54.36
CA SER A 7 -14.40 7.09 53.14
C SER A 7 -13.91 6.42 51.84
N SER A 8 -14.63 5.34 51.48
CA SER A 8 -15.03 4.94 50.11
C SER A 8 -14.02 5.11 48.98
N LEU A 9 -13.40 4.00 48.57
CA LEU A 9 -13.04 3.77 47.18
C LEU A 9 -13.78 2.50 46.74
N SER A 10 -14.91 2.72 46.08
CA SER A 10 -15.55 1.69 45.26
C SER A 10 -14.51 1.20 44.26
N ASP A 11 -14.19 -0.09 44.31
CA ASP A 11 -13.51 -0.79 43.22
C ASP A 11 -14.38 -0.64 41.98
N ASN A 12 -14.07 0.40 41.20
CA ASN A 12 -14.58 0.59 39.87
C ASN A 12 -13.88 -0.49 39.04
N GLU A 13 -14.43 -1.70 39.07
CA GLU A 13 -14.15 -2.72 38.06
C GLU A 13 -14.49 -2.06 36.72
N THR A 14 -13.47 -1.45 36.13
CA THR A 14 -13.52 -0.96 34.77
C THR A 14 -13.97 -2.15 33.94
N PRO A 15 -15.10 -2.06 33.21
CA PRO A 15 -15.59 -3.18 32.45
C PRO A 15 -14.45 -3.61 31.54
N LEU A 16 -14.00 -4.86 31.72
CA LEU A 16 -13.04 -5.52 30.85
C LEU A 16 -13.51 -5.23 29.43
N ARG A 17 -12.78 -4.33 28.74
CA ARG A 17 -13.11 -3.88 27.39
C ARG A 17 -13.42 -5.13 26.58
N SER A 18 -14.70 -5.30 26.23
CA SER A 18 -15.17 -6.30 25.29
C SER A 18 -14.36 -6.12 24.01
N ARG A 19 -13.24 -6.84 23.90
CA ARG A 19 -12.19 -6.56 22.93
C ARG A 19 -12.61 -7.22 21.62
N ARG A 20 -13.38 -6.46 20.83
CA ARG A 20 -13.46 -6.47 19.36
C ARG A 20 -13.43 -7.87 18.72
N ASN A 21 -14.55 -8.57 18.79
CA ASN A 21 -14.82 -9.73 17.91
C ASN A 21 -15.50 -9.33 16.58
N ASP A 22 -15.71 -8.04 16.33
CA ASP A 22 -16.53 -7.56 15.20
C ASP A 22 -15.72 -7.16 13.94
N ILE A 23 -14.43 -7.47 13.86
CA ILE A 23 -13.63 -7.18 12.65
C ILE A 23 -13.74 -8.35 11.65
N LYS A 24 -14.95 -8.82 11.38
CA LYS A 24 -15.27 -9.27 10.02
C LYS A 24 -15.81 -8.05 9.32
N LEU A 25 -14.91 -7.19 8.84
CA LEU A 25 -15.32 -6.16 7.90
C LEU A 25 -15.85 -6.89 6.68
N ASN A 26 -17.18 -6.95 6.55
CA ASN A 26 -17.82 -7.58 5.41
C ASN A 26 -17.71 -6.64 4.19
N VAL A 27 -16.48 -6.27 3.83
CA VAL A 27 -16.14 -5.33 2.75
C VAL A 27 -16.73 -5.82 1.43
N PHE A 28 -16.82 -7.13 1.25
CA PHE A 28 -17.39 -7.80 0.09
C PHE A 28 -18.90 -7.58 -0.03
N GLU A 29 -19.64 -7.54 1.09
CA GLU A 29 -21.08 -7.27 1.12
C GLU A 29 -21.38 -5.76 1.19
N LYS A 30 -20.49 -4.98 1.82
CA LYS A 30 -20.69 -3.54 2.04
C LYS A 30 -20.64 -2.72 0.76
N TYR A 31 -19.78 -3.09 -0.18
CA TYR A 31 -19.56 -2.34 -1.41
C TYR A 31 -19.98 -3.16 -2.62
N ASP A 32 -20.61 -2.53 -3.60
CA ASP A 32 -20.75 -3.14 -4.92
C ASP A 32 -19.38 -3.28 -5.61
N ASP A 33 -19.31 -3.93 -6.76
CA ASP A 33 -18.03 -4.21 -7.41
C ASP A 33 -17.35 -2.95 -7.96
N LYS A 34 -18.12 -1.93 -8.33
CA LYS A 34 -17.59 -0.66 -8.85
C LYS A 34 -16.98 0.16 -7.72
N GLU A 35 -17.69 0.29 -6.61
CA GLU A 35 -17.22 0.94 -5.39
C GLU A 35 -16.02 0.21 -4.79
N PHE A 36 -16.06 -1.12 -4.77
CA PHE A 36 -14.94 -1.93 -4.33
C PHE A 36 -13.70 -1.66 -5.19
N ARG A 37 -13.84 -1.71 -6.52
CA ARG A 37 -12.72 -1.46 -7.43
C ARG A 37 -12.20 -0.02 -7.31
N ALA A 38 -13.06 0.97 -7.12
CA ALA A 38 -12.63 2.35 -6.87
C ALA A 38 -11.83 2.49 -5.56
N ARG A 39 -12.13 1.70 -4.53
CA ARG A 39 -11.49 1.79 -3.22
C ARG A 39 -10.21 0.96 -3.08
N PHE A 40 -10.15 -0.19 -3.75
CA PHE A 40 -9.06 -1.16 -3.62
C PHE A 40 -8.20 -1.28 -4.89
N ARG A 41 -8.58 -0.61 -5.99
CA ARG A 41 -7.96 -0.68 -7.33
C ARG A 41 -7.93 -2.09 -7.98
N VAL A 42 -8.55 -3.08 -7.34
CA VAL A 42 -8.67 -4.47 -7.81
C VAL A 42 -10.11 -4.97 -7.66
N SER A 43 -10.47 -6.07 -8.32
CA SER A 43 -11.79 -6.69 -8.17
C SER A 43 -11.84 -7.59 -6.93
N LYS A 44 -13.06 -7.91 -6.47
CA LYS A 44 -13.30 -8.88 -5.39
C LYS A 44 -12.73 -10.26 -5.74
N GLU A 45 -12.88 -10.69 -6.99
CA GLU A 45 -12.30 -11.94 -7.50
C GLU A 45 -10.78 -11.96 -7.38
N THR A 46 -10.10 -10.85 -7.69
CA THR A 46 -8.65 -10.75 -7.50
C THR A 46 -8.27 -10.95 -6.04
N VAL A 47 -9.04 -10.43 -5.08
CA VAL A 47 -8.76 -10.64 -3.66
C VAL A 47 -8.89 -12.12 -3.26
N LEU A 48 -9.93 -12.81 -3.74
CA LEU A 48 -10.09 -14.25 -3.50
C LEU A 48 -8.98 -15.07 -4.15
N TYR A 49 -8.55 -14.67 -5.35
CA TYR A 49 -7.40 -15.28 -6.01
C TYR A 49 -6.11 -15.08 -5.21
N LEU A 50 -5.85 -13.86 -4.72
CA LEU A 50 -4.71 -13.58 -3.85
C LEU A 50 -4.78 -14.39 -2.55
N ASP A 51 -5.97 -14.57 -1.97
CA ASP A 51 -6.15 -15.42 -0.79
C ASP A 51 -5.81 -16.89 -1.08
N SER A 52 -6.16 -17.40 -2.26
CA SER A 52 -5.81 -18.77 -2.67
C SER A 52 -4.29 -19.00 -2.77
N ILE A 53 -3.52 -17.97 -3.14
CA ILE A 53 -2.06 -18.04 -3.28
C ILE A 53 -1.37 -17.78 -1.94
N PHE A 54 -1.80 -16.73 -1.23
CA PHE A 54 -1.14 -16.24 -0.04
C PHE A 54 -1.61 -16.90 1.24
N GLY A 55 -2.81 -17.48 1.25
CA GLY A 55 -3.55 -17.86 2.45
C GLY A 55 -2.79 -18.80 3.38
N SER A 56 -1.97 -19.70 2.83
CA SER A 56 -1.08 -20.59 3.60
C SER A 56 0.08 -19.84 4.24
N THR A 57 0.70 -18.91 3.51
CA THR A 57 1.85 -18.11 3.95
C THR A 57 1.46 -17.06 4.98
N ILE A 58 0.32 -16.38 4.80
CA ILE A 58 -0.14 -15.30 5.68
C ILE A 58 -0.97 -15.78 6.87
N LYS A 59 -1.28 -17.08 6.93
CA LYS A 59 -2.01 -17.66 8.05
C LYS A 59 -1.29 -17.41 9.38
N PRO A 60 -2.01 -17.04 10.44
CA PRO A 60 -1.40 -16.87 11.74
C PRO A 60 -0.86 -18.19 12.29
N VAL A 61 0.37 -18.16 12.82
CA VAL A 61 1.03 -19.34 13.40
C VAL A 61 0.39 -19.75 14.74
N THR A 62 -0.23 -18.81 15.45
CA THR A 62 -0.85 -19.07 16.76
C THR A 62 -2.33 -18.70 16.77
N LYS A 63 -3.16 -19.55 17.39
CA LYS A 63 -4.59 -19.28 17.68
C LYS A 63 -4.81 -18.39 18.91
N ARG A 64 -3.74 -17.86 19.51
CA ARG A 64 -3.84 -17.04 20.73
C ARG A 64 -4.18 -15.60 20.34
N ASN A 65 -5.38 -15.20 20.74
CA ASN A 65 -5.95 -13.84 20.70
C ASN A 65 -6.09 -13.21 19.30
N ILE A 66 -7.33 -13.13 18.81
CA ILE A 66 -7.79 -12.11 17.84
C ILE A 66 -6.89 -12.01 16.60
N SER A 67 -6.77 -13.12 15.87
CA SER A 67 -5.89 -13.20 14.72
C SER A 67 -6.61 -12.80 13.43
N LEU A 68 -6.03 -11.85 12.69
CA LEU A 68 -6.56 -11.41 11.39
C LEU A 68 -6.61 -12.58 10.41
N GLN A 69 -7.77 -12.75 9.76
CA GLN A 69 -7.87 -13.76 8.70
C GLN A 69 -6.99 -13.35 7.51
N PRO A 70 -6.49 -14.32 6.73
CA PRO A 70 -5.74 -14.05 5.51
C PRO A 70 -6.37 -12.98 4.61
N VAL A 71 -7.66 -13.10 4.31
CA VAL A 71 -8.43 -12.14 3.52
C VAL A 71 -8.39 -10.72 4.11
N ASP A 72 -8.52 -10.57 5.43
CA ASP A 72 -8.46 -9.26 6.09
C ASP A 72 -7.08 -8.61 5.92
N GLN A 73 -6.01 -9.40 6.07
CA GLN A 73 -4.63 -8.92 5.89
C GLN A 73 -4.40 -8.43 4.45
N ILE A 74 -4.97 -9.13 3.46
CA ILE A 74 -4.93 -8.75 2.05
C ILE A 74 -5.72 -7.44 1.84
N LEU A 75 -6.94 -7.33 2.35
CA LEU A 75 -7.77 -6.12 2.22
C LEU A 75 -7.10 -4.89 2.85
N ILE A 76 -6.53 -5.02 4.04
CA ILE A 76 -5.79 -3.95 4.73
C ILE A 76 -4.63 -3.47 3.85
N THR A 77 -3.87 -4.42 3.31
CA THR A 77 -2.68 -4.13 2.50
C THR A 77 -3.04 -3.49 1.17
N LEU A 78 -4.03 -4.02 0.47
CA LEU A 78 -4.53 -3.45 -0.77
C LEU A 78 -5.08 -2.04 -0.56
N ARG A 79 -5.78 -1.79 0.54
CA ARG A 79 -6.27 -0.44 0.87
C ARG A 79 -5.13 0.53 1.09
N TYR A 80 -4.06 0.10 1.76
CA TYR A 80 -2.85 0.90 1.94
C TYR A 80 -2.20 1.23 0.58
N TYR A 81 -1.98 0.25 -0.29
CA TYR A 81 -1.38 0.47 -1.62
C TYR A 81 -2.26 1.30 -2.57
N ALA A 82 -3.58 1.09 -2.54
CA ALA A 82 -4.52 1.82 -3.40
C ALA A 82 -4.60 3.31 -3.07
N THR A 83 -4.38 3.68 -1.80
CA THR A 83 -4.55 5.05 -1.30
C THR A 83 -3.23 5.78 -1.07
N GLY A 84 -2.12 5.07 -0.88
CA GLY A 84 -0.85 5.65 -0.45
C GLY A 84 -0.93 6.40 0.89
N SER A 85 -1.98 6.14 1.69
CA SER A 85 -2.25 6.86 2.95
C SER A 85 -1.36 6.38 4.08
N TYR A 86 -1.27 7.16 5.16
CA TYR A 86 -0.51 6.76 6.36
C TYR A 86 -1.07 5.47 6.98
N GLN A 87 -0.18 4.58 7.43
CA GLN A 87 -0.57 3.32 8.07
C GLN A 87 -1.45 3.50 9.31
N ARG A 88 -1.31 4.63 10.04
CA ARG A 88 -2.19 4.97 11.17
C ARG A 88 -3.63 5.19 10.72
N VAL A 89 -3.85 5.91 9.62
CA VAL A 89 -5.19 6.13 9.03
C VAL A 89 -5.82 4.80 8.61
N ILE A 90 -5.02 3.90 8.01
CA ILE A 90 -5.48 2.54 7.68
C ILE A 90 -5.82 1.77 8.96
N GLY A 91 -4.99 1.86 9.99
CA GLY A 91 -5.26 1.28 11.30
C GLY A 91 -6.60 1.75 11.89
N ASP A 92 -6.87 3.05 11.81
CA ASP A 92 -8.13 3.64 12.30
C ASP A 92 -9.35 3.11 11.52
N ILE A 93 -9.26 3.00 10.19
CA ILE A 93 -10.32 2.47 9.30
C ILE A 93 -10.64 1.00 9.62
N PHE A 94 -9.61 0.19 9.86
CA PHE A 94 -9.76 -1.25 10.12
C PHE A 94 -9.80 -1.58 11.62
N HIS A 95 -9.80 -0.56 12.50
CA HIS A 95 -9.78 -0.68 13.95
C HIS A 95 -8.65 -1.57 14.52
N ILE A 96 -7.47 -1.48 13.90
CA ILE A 96 -6.24 -2.19 14.27
C ILE A 96 -5.10 -1.22 14.54
N GLU A 97 -4.12 -1.68 15.31
CA GLU A 97 -2.93 -0.88 15.62
C GLU A 97 -2.00 -0.77 14.40
N GLN A 98 -1.37 0.39 14.22
CA GLN A 98 -0.44 0.65 13.11
C GLN A 98 0.68 -0.40 12.94
N PRO A 99 1.31 -0.96 13.99
CA PRO A 99 2.30 -2.03 13.83
C PRO A 99 1.73 -3.28 13.15
N THR A 100 0.43 -3.54 13.31
CA THR A 100 -0.25 -4.64 12.63
C THR A 100 -0.34 -4.37 11.13
N VAL A 101 -0.68 -3.14 10.73
CA VAL A 101 -0.71 -2.71 9.33
C VAL A 101 0.68 -2.87 8.70
N HIS A 102 1.74 -2.42 9.37
CA HIS A 102 3.11 -2.59 8.90
C HIS A 102 3.44 -4.07 8.66
N ARG A 103 3.22 -4.93 9.67
CA ARG A 103 3.52 -6.36 9.58
C ARG A 103 2.80 -7.07 8.42
N VAL A 104 1.52 -6.77 8.19
CA VAL A 104 0.76 -7.41 7.08
C VAL A 104 1.20 -6.89 5.72
N THR A 105 1.47 -5.58 5.61
CA THR A 105 1.93 -4.97 4.34
C THR A 105 3.31 -5.49 3.95
N GLU A 106 4.24 -5.53 4.90
CA GLU A 106 5.59 -6.06 4.70
C GLU A 106 5.55 -7.53 4.26
N LYS A 107 4.76 -8.36 4.95
CA LYS A 107 4.60 -9.78 4.62
C LYS A 107 4.10 -10.00 3.19
N ILE A 108 3.15 -9.19 2.73
CA ILE A 108 2.65 -9.25 1.35
C ILE A 108 3.66 -8.68 0.36
N ALA A 109 4.41 -7.63 0.71
CA ALA A 109 5.47 -7.08 -0.14
C ALA A 109 6.62 -8.08 -0.40
N TYR A 110 6.87 -9.02 0.50
CA TYR A 110 7.83 -10.11 0.25
C TYR A 110 7.42 -11.02 -0.91
N MET A 111 6.12 -11.12 -1.20
CA MET A 111 5.57 -11.94 -2.29
C MET A 111 5.50 -11.19 -3.63
N ARG A 112 6.03 -9.96 -3.71
CA ARG A 112 6.01 -9.12 -4.91
C ARG A 112 6.61 -9.79 -6.16
N SER A 113 7.61 -10.65 -6.00
CA SER A 113 8.28 -11.34 -7.12
C SER A 113 7.37 -12.31 -7.87
N LEU A 114 6.21 -12.66 -7.32
CA LEU A 114 5.21 -13.48 -8.01
C LEU A 114 4.42 -12.67 -9.06
N PHE A 115 4.41 -11.35 -8.96
CA PHE A 115 3.57 -10.47 -9.77
C PHE A 115 4.33 -9.31 -10.42
N ILE A 116 5.49 -8.93 -9.88
CA ILE A 116 6.32 -7.83 -10.35
C ILE A 116 7.62 -8.41 -10.89
N ASN A 117 7.75 -8.37 -12.22
CA ASN A 117 8.98 -8.69 -12.93
C ASN A 117 9.63 -7.40 -13.40
N MET A 118 10.94 -7.28 -13.21
CA MET A 118 11.71 -6.18 -13.80
C MET A 118 12.16 -6.62 -15.21
N PRO A 119 12.11 -5.71 -16.20
CA PRO A 119 12.48 -6.06 -17.56
C PRO A 119 13.96 -6.48 -17.66
N THR A 120 14.26 -7.40 -18.57
CA THR A 120 15.62 -7.82 -18.92
C THR A 120 16.41 -6.69 -19.58
N ALA A 121 17.71 -6.89 -19.80
CA ALA A 121 18.53 -5.89 -20.48
C ALA A 121 18.06 -5.65 -21.93
N GLU A 122 17.63 -6.70 -22.64
CA GLU A 122 17.11 -6.56 -24.00
C GLU A 122 15.75 -5.84 -24.00
N GLU A 123 14.82 -6.25 -23.12
CA GLU A 123 13.50 -5.62 -22.99
C GLU A 123 13.61 -4.13 -22.62
N ARG A 124 14.58 -3.75 -21.78
CA ARG A 124 14.82 -2.34 -21.44
C ARG A 124 15.22 -1.50 -22.65
N LEU A 125 16.01 -2.06 -23.57
CA LEU A 125 16.44 -1.35 -24.76
C LEU A 125 15.26 -1.14 -25.71
N GLU A 126 14.44 -2.16 -25.89
CA GLU A 126 13.21 -2.08 -26.68
C GLU A 126 12.26 -1.02 -26.12
N VAL A 127 11.94 -1.09 -24.82
CA VAL A 127 11.08 -0.11 -24.14
C VAL A 127 11.66 1.31 -24.27
N ALA A 128 12.97 1.48 -24.10
CA ALA A 128 13.60 2.80 -24.23
C ALA A 128 13.47 3.36 -25.66
N ASN A 129 13.59 2.52 -26.68
CA ASN A 129 13.42 2.92 -28.07
C ASN A 129 11.96 3.28 -28.38
N ASP A 130 11.00 2.53 -27.85
CA ASP A 130 9.57 2.79 -28.05
C ASP A 130 9.15 4.12 -27.43
N PHE A 131 9.56 4.41 -26.20
CA PHE A 131 9.29 5.71 -25.56
C PHE A 131 9.97 6.87 -26.28
N TYR A 132 11.18 6.64 -26.83
CA TYR A 132 11.86 7.63 -27.65
C TYR A 132 11.13 7.87 -28.97
N ALA A 133 10.61 6.83 -29.62
CA ALA A 133 9.85 6.96 -30.86
C ALA A 133 8.51 7.70 -30.66
N ILE A 134 7.83 7.48 -29.53
CA ILE A 134 6.53 8.10 -29.23
C ILE A 134 6.66 9.60 -28.90
N ALA A 135 7.60 9.96 -28.02
CA ALA A 135 7.67 11.31 -27.44
C ALA A 135 9.09 11.84 -27.24
N GLY A 136 10.11 11.17 -27.79
CA GLY A 136 11.50 11.59 -27.67
C GLY A 136 12.09 11.39 -26.27
N PHE A 137 11.47 10.58 -25.41
CA PHE A 137 11.98 10.30 -24.06
C PHE A 137 13.05 9.21 -24.11
N PRO A 138 14.34 9.54 -23.93
CA PRO A 138 15.39 8.53 -23.93
C PRO A 138 15.39 7.76 -22.61
N ARG A 139 15.86 6.51 -22.65
CA ARG A 139 16.22 5.71 -21.45
C ARG A 139 15.06 5.43 -20.50
N VAL A 140 13.85 5.31 -21.02
CA VAL A 140 12.68 4.89 -20.23
C VAL A 140 12.68 3.37 -20.12
N MET A 141 12.70 2.83 -18.90
CA MET A 141 12.60 1.37 -18.69
C MET A 141 11.17 0.87 -18.52
N GLY A 142 10.21 1.79 -18.41
CA GLY A 142 8.80 1.49 -18.22
C GLY A 142 8.05 2.65 -17.59
N ALA A 143 6.73 2.53 -17.55
CA ALA A 143 5.84 3.47 -16.89
C ALA A 143 4.96 2.73 -15.88
N ILE A 144 4.89 3.24 -14.67
CA ILE A 144 3.95 2.77 -13.64
C ILE A 144 2.90 3.87 -13.48
N ASP A 145 1.61 3.48 -13.51
CA ASP A 145 0.38 4.28 -13.29
C ASP A 145 0.54 5.81 -13.31
N CYS A 146 -0.12 6.47 -14.27
CA CYS A 146 0.06 7.86 -14.70
C CYS A 146 -0.14 8.90 -13.57
N THR A 147 0.81 8.99 -12.66
CA THR A 147 0.85 10.03 -11.63
C THR A 147 1.51 11.26 -12.24
N HIS A 148 0.71 12.24 -12.62
CA HIS A 148 1.21 13.54 -13.11
C HIS A 148 1.87 14.31 -11.97
N ILE A 149 3.19 14.18 -11.85
CA ILE A 149 3.99 15.03 -10.96
C ILE A 149 4.44 16.25 -11.76
N LYS A 150 3.94 17.43 -11.40
CA LYS A 150 4.38 18.69 -11.98
C LYS A 150 5.83 18.95 -11.58
N ILE A 151 6.75 18.84 -12.53
CA ILE A 151 8.15 19.26 -12.35
C ILE A 151 8.22 20.74 -12.68
N ASN A 152 8.65 21.56 -11.72
CA ASN A 152 8.96 22.96 -11.99
C ASN A 152 10.26 23.02 -12.81
N SER A 153 10.21 23.69 -13.95
CA SER A 153 11.39 23.87 -14.81
C SER A 153 12.52 24.53 -14.02
N PRO A 154 13.76 24.00 -14.06
CA PRO A 154 14.91 24.63 -13.42
C PRO A 154 15.42 25.88 -14.19
N GLY A 155 14.79 26.28 -15.30
CA GLY A 155 15.23 27.40 -16.13
C GLY A 155 14.63 28.75 -15.75
N THR A 156 15.49 29.74 -15.51
CA THR A 156 15.19 31.17 -15.33
C THR A 156 14.92 31.93 -16.64
N TYR A 157 14.56 31.24 -17.72
CA TYR A 157 14.28 31.88 -19.01
C TYR A 157 12.81 31.75 -19.36
N SER A 158 12.15 32.92 -19.37
CA SER A 158 10.83 33.14 -19.94
C SER A 158 10.73 32.56 -21.35
N ASN A 159 9.71 31.74 -21.57
CA ASN A 159 9.17 31.32 -22.88
C ASN A 159 9.51 29.91 -23.41
N HIS A 160 9.77 28.94 -22.53
CA HIS A 160 9.65 27.53 -22.90
C HIS A 160 8.66 26.83 -21.98
N GLU A 161 7.38 26.84 -22.37
CA GLU A 161 6.36 25.91 -21.87
C GLU A 161 6.70 24.50 -22.38
N LEU A 162 7.74 23.90 -21.82
CA LEU A 162 8.00 22.48 -21.98
C LEU A 162 7.02 21.76 -21.06
N TYR A 163 5.86 21.40 -21.61
CA TYR A 163 4.95 20.44 -21.02
C TYR A 163 5.63 19.06 -20.99
N LEU A 164 6.46 18.81 -19.99
CA LEU A 164 6.97 17.48 -19.69
C LEU A 164 5.80 16.66 -19.13
N TYR A 165 5.12 15.92 -19.99
CA TYR A 165 4.16 14.89 -19.59
C TYR A 165 4.93 13.79 -18.86
N SER A 166 4.94 13.85 -17.52
CA SER A 166 5.65 12.86 -16.70
C SER A 166 4.79 11.62 -16.52
N TYR A 167 5.18 10.53 -17.19
CA TYR A 167 4.99 9.18 -16.69
C TYR A 167 5.98 8.95 -15.54
N ILE A 168 5.69 8.06 -14.57
CA ILE A 168 6.72 7.63 -13.61
C ILE A 168 7.76 6.84 -14.41
N ILE A 169 8.81 7.54 -14.85
CA ILE A 169 9.96 6.97 -15.55
C ILE A 169 10.95 6.58 -14.45
N ILE A 170 11.13 5.27 -14.23
CA ILE A 170 12.27 4.79 -13.43
C ILE A 170 13.52 5.01 -14.29
N SER A 171 14.16 6.18 -14.15
CA SER A 171 15.45 6.48 -14.75
C SER A 171 16.55 6.07 -13.77
N VAL A 172 17.46 5.20 -14.19
CA VAL A 172 18.68 4.90 -13.44
C VAL A 172 19.72 5.98 -13.80
N PRO A 173 20.27 6.72 -12.82
CA PRO A 173 21.43 7.57 -13.07
C PRO A 173 22.61 6.66 -13.41
N ASP A 174 23.18 6.83 -14.60
CA ASP A 174 24.40 6.12 -14.99
C ASP A 174 25.60 6.87 -14.41
N GLY A 175 26.39 6.15 -13.60
CA GLY A 175 27.60 6.67 -13.00
C GLY A 175 28.74 6.58 -14.00
N ARG A 176 29.04 7.71 -14.64
CA ARG A 176 30.29 8.03 -15.37
C ARG A 176 30.67 7.08 -16.51
N ASN A 177 30.63 7.63 -17.73
CA ASN A 177 31.78 7.64 -18.64
C ASN A 177 31.58 8.77 -19.66
N SER A 178 32.17 9.92 -19.38
CA SER A 178 32.45 10.95 -20.38
C SER A 178 33.77 10.60 -21.09
N PRO A 179 33.83 10.65 -22.43
CA PRO A 179 35.08 10.44 -23.15
C PRO A 179 35.94 11.72 -23.11
N GLU A 180 37.21 11.56 -22.75
CA GLU A 180 38.33 12.30 -23.36
C GLU A 180 39.16 11.30 -24.16
#